data_AF-A0A415GRU2-F1
#
_entry.id   AF-A0A415GRU2-F1
#
_cell.length_a   1.000
_cell.length_b   1.000
_cell.length_c   1.000
_cell.angle_alpha   90.00
_cell.angle_beta   90.00
_cell.angle_gamma   90.00
#
_symmetry.space_group_name_H-M   'P 1'
#
loop_
_entity.id
_entity.type
_entity.pdbx_description
1 polymer ?
#
loop_
_entity_poly.entity_id
_entity_poly.type
_entity_poly.pdbx_seq_one_letter_code
_entity_poly.pdbx_strand_id
1 'polypeptide(L)'
;MAKILEDHPVAEVKVNGVFAEEDTKVNATASVESLVSGDYDIIFALTANGLTGNDDTWLQQNAYAKEYSGAQGTYKSKEATPDELQPYWDKGTAYKTAYNDVLIASSFVSKTNKATLPTLVENGIVNTEYTLKMPTKVALKEALKLDQVYVVAMLLDKTSGKIINAGKARVTGSTGIEDVTTGTEATVVARYTVNGVQVSAPVKGVNILKMSDGTTRKVLVK
;
A
#
# COMPACT_ATOMS: atom_id res chain seq x y z
N MET A 1 7.37 -23.82 -23.13
CA MET A 1 8.61 -23.69 -22.33
C MET A 1 8.57 -22.32 -21.66
N ALA A 2 8.56 -22.28 -20.33
CA ALA A 2 8.70 -21.01 -19.61
C ALA A 2 10.11 -20.47 -19.88
N LYS A 3 10.19 -19.26 -20.42
CA LYS A 3 11.45 -18.56 -20.62
C LYS A 3 12.04 -18.30 -19.23
N ILE A 4 13.17 -18.92 -18.92
CA ILE A 4 13.91 -18.64 -17.70
C ILE A 4 14.29 -17.16 -17.76
N LEU A 5 13.92 -16.40 -16.74
CA LEU A 5 14.32 -14.99 -16.61
C LEU A 5 15.83 -15.01 -16.30
N GLU A 6 16.66 -14.79 -17.32
CA GLU A 6 18.13 -14.72 -17.19
C GLU A 6 18.61 -13.44 -16.50
N ASP A 7 17.69 -12.49 -16.25
CA ASP A 7 17.99 -11.19 -15.63
C ASP A 7 17.61 -11.24 -14.15
N HIS A 8 18.62 -11.22 -13.28
CA HIS A 8 18.40 -11.10 -11.84
C HIS A 8 18.00 -9.66 -11.52
N PRO A 9 17.00 -9.44 -10.64
CA PRO A 9 16.61 -8.09 -10.26
C PRO A 9 17.80 -7.38 -9.61
N VAL A 10 18.22 -6.25 -10.19
CA VAL A 10 19.36 -5.44 -9.69
C VAL A 10 19.05 -4.70 -8.39
N ALA A 11 17.80 -4.74 -7.93
CA ALA A 11 17.37 -4.18 -6.65
C ALA A 11 16.16 -4.95 -6.10
N GLU A 12 16.05 -5.09 -4.79
CA GLU A 12 14.88 -5.57 -4.06
C GLU A 12 14.08 -4.38 -3.50
N VAL A 13 12.75 -4.43 -3.56
CA VAL A 13 11.87 -3.41 -2.96
C VAL A 13 10.97 -4.07 -1.92
N LYS A 14 11.15 -3.70 -0.66
CA LYS A 14 10.25 -4.04 0.44
C LYS A 14 9.38 -2.83 0.74
N VAL A 15 8.08 -3.04 0.94
CA VAL A 15 7.13 -1.96 1.25
C VAL A 15 6.28 -2.33 2.45
N ASN A 16 5.93 -1.34 3.26
CA ASN A 16 4.94 -1.44 4.32
C ASN A 16 3.96 -0.26 4.21
N GLY A 17 2.73 -0.48 4.68
CA GLY A 17 1.69 0.53 4.68
C GLY A 17 0.88 0.46 5.97
N VAL A 18 0.69 1.62 6.60
CA VAL A 18 -0.08 1.73 7.84
C VAL A 18 -1.14 2.80 7.68
N PHE A 19 -2.39 2.48 8.01
CA PHE A 19 -3.46 3.46 8.06
C PHE A 19 -3.15 4.53 9.12
N ALA A 20 -3.44 5.79 8.79
CA ALA A 20 -3.21 6.94 9.63
C ALA A 20 -4.41 7.89 9.57
N GLU A 21 -4.54 8.76 10.59
CA GLU A 21 -5.59 9.78 10.68
C GLU A 21 -6.99 9.20 10.44
N GLU A 22 -7.42 8.26 11.29
CA GLU A 22 -8.74 7.62 11.20
C GLU A 22 -8.99 6.99 9.82
N ASP A 23 -7.99 6.29 9.30
CA ASP A 23 -8.00 5.60 8.00
C ASP A 23 -8.23 6.53 6.80
N THR A 24 -8.01 7.83 6.95
CA THR A 24 -8.11 8.80 5.85
C THR A 24 -6.80 8.93 5.06
N LYS A 25 -5.71 8.39 5.59
CA LYS A 25 -4.39 8.35 4.95
C LYS A 25 -3.73 6.98 5.14
N VAL A 26 -2.73 6.73 4.30
CA VAL A 26 -1.79 5.62 4.47
C VAL A 26 -0.39 6.17 4.47
N ASN A 27 0.35 5.92 5.54
CA ASN A 27 1.79 6.15 5.59
C ASN A 27 2.48 4.92 4.99
N ALA A 28 3.13 5.13 3.85
CA ALA A 28 3.87 4.10 3.14
C ALA A 28 5.37 4.27 3.38
N THR A 29 6.06 3.17 3.65
CA THR A 29 7.52 3.13 3.76
C THR A 29 8.06 2.09 2.78
N ALA A 30 9.13 2.42 2.06
CA ALA A 30 9.85 1.49 1.21
C ALA A 30 11.33 1.40 1.61
N SER A 31 11.87 0.19 1.56
CA SER A 31 13.29 -0.13 1.69
C SER A 31 13.74 -0.73 0.37
N VAL A 32 14.76 -0.12 -0.25
CA VAL A 32 15.34 -0.56 -1.51
C VAL A 32 16.77 -1.02 -1.27
N GLU A 33 17.01 -2.33 -1.43
CA GLU A 33 18.35 -2.92 -1.41
C GLU A 33 18.84 -3.04 -2.85
N SER A 34 20.01 -2.50 -3.18
CA SER A 34 20.46 -2.38 -4.58
C SER A 34 21.83 -3.00 -4.80
N LEU A 35 22.00 -3.69 -5.93
CA LEU A 35 23.30 -4.17 -6.43
C LEU A 35 23.99 -3.15 -7.35
N VAL A 36 23.37 -1.98 -7.53
CA VAL A 36 23.88 -0.90 -8.40
C VAL A 36 23.75 0.46 -7.74
N SER A 37 24.64 1.37 -8.09
CA SER A 37 24.51 2.78 -7.73
C SER A 37 23.78 3.55 -8.82
N GLY A 38 23.03 4.60 -8.46
CA GLY A 38 22.43 5.49 -9.46
C GLY A 38 21.16 6.19 -9.01
N ASP A 39 20.71 7.13 -9.84
CA ASP A 39 19.48 7.88 -9.61
C ASP A 39 18.28 7.15 -10.22
N TYR A 40 17.35 6.76 -9.36
CA TYR A 40 16.11 6.08 -9.72
C TYR A 40 14.92 6.86 -9.16
N ASP A 41 13.75 6.66 -9.75
CA ASP A 41 12.50 7.20 -9.23
C ASP A 41 11.73 6.10 -8.49
N ILE A 42 10.90 6.51 -7.52
CA ILE A 42 9.97 5.60 -6.84
C ILE A 42 8.54 6.13 -6.94
N ILE A 43 7.59 5.25 -7.19
CA ILE A 43 6.16 5.57 -7.16
C ILE A 43 5.51 4.78 -6.05
N PHE A 44 4.70 5.45 -5.24
CA PHE A 44 3.80 4.80 -4.30
C PHE A 44 2.37 4.81 -4.84
N ALA A 45 1.66 3.70 -4.68
CA ALA A 45 0.26 3.54 -5.06
C ALA A 45 -0.51 2.75 -4.00
N LEU A 46 -1.80 3.04 -3.88
CA LEU A 46 -2.74 2.18 -3.16
C LEU A 46 -3.62 1.45 -4.17
N THR A 47 -3.79 0.13 -3.96
CA THR A 47 -4.77 -0.66 -4.66
C THR A 47 -5.81 -1.24 -3.71
N ALA A 48 -7.01 -1.50 -4.19
CA ALA A 48 -8.06 -2.16 -3.43
C ALA A 48 -8.63 -3.37 -4.18
N ASN A 49 -8.90 -4.42 -3.42
CA ASN A 49 -9.55 -5.63 -3.89
C ASN A 49 -11.01 -5.71 -3.45
N GLY A 50 -11.80 -6.49 -4.20
CA GLY A 50 -13.16 -6.83 -3.81
C GLY A 50 -14.14 -5.67 -3.88
N LEU A 51 -13.86 -4.61 -4.65
CA LEU A 51 -14.78 -3.48 -4.78
C LEU A 51 -16.03 -3.90 -5.53
N THR A 52 -17.19 -3.61 -4.97
CA THR A 52 -18.50 -3.95 -5.54
C THR A 52 -19.45 -2.78 -5.40
N GLY A 53 -20.31 -2.57 -6.38
CA GLY A 53 -21.43 -1.64 -6.29
C GLY A 53 -22.76 -2.28 -6.66
N ASN A 54 -23.83 -1.62 -6.26
CA ASN A 54 -25.18 -2.18 -6.33
C ASN A 54 -26.00 -1.66 -7.52
N ASP A 55 -25.55 -0.60 -8.19
CA ASP A 55 -26.19 0.00 -9.36
C ASP A 55 -25.48 -0.35 -10.68
N ASP A 56 -26.08 0.07 -11.79
CA ASP A 56 -25.62 -0.27 -13.14
C ASP A 56 -24.32 0.45 -13.55
N THR A 57 -23.86 1.45 -12.80
CA THR A 57 -22.57 2.12 -13.05
C THR A 57 -21.36 1.26 -12.71
N TRP A 58 -21.60 0.13 -12.01
CA TRP A 58 -20.59 -0.88 -11.64
C TRP A 58 -20.62 -2.13 -12.53
N LEU A 59 -21.33 -2.08 -13.66
CA LEU A 59 -21.34 -3.19 -14.61
C LEU A 59 -20.03 -3.25 -15.40
N GLN A 60 -19.39 -4.41 -15.38
CA GLN A 60 -18.27 -4.72 -16.25
C GLN A 60 -18.78 -5.13 -17.62
N GLN A 61 -18.30 -4.46 -18.67
CA GLN A 61 -18.60 -4.81 -20.05
C GLN A 61 -17.95 -6.15 -20.42
N ASN A 62 -18.63 -6.93 -21.24
CA ASN A 62 -18.26 -8.29 -21.58
C ASN A 62 -18.32 -8.54 -23.09
N ALA A 63 -17.17 -8.42 -23.76
CA ALA A 63 -17.05 -8.72 -25.19
C ALA A 63 -17.12 -10.22 -25.53
N TYR A 64 -17.06 -11.09 -24.52
CA TYR A 64 -17.07 -12.55 -24.69
C TYR A 64 -18.48 -13.16 -24.60
N ALA A 65 -19.50 -12.32 -24.41
CA ALA A 65 -20.87 -12.76 -24.28
C ALA A 65 -21.38 -13.42 -25.57
N LYS A 66 -22.20 -14.46 -25.45
CA LYS A 66 -22.77 -15.19 -26.58
C LYS A 66 -23.57 -14.32 -27.55
N GLU A 67 -24.12 -13.22 -27.06
CA GLU A 67 -24.85 -12.22 -27.84
C GLU A 67 -23.99 -11.61 -28.94
N TYR A 68 -22.66 -11.64 -28.81
CA TYR A 68 -21.74 -11.20 -29.85
C TYR A 68 -21.33 -12.31 -30.82
N SER A 69 -21.76 -13.57 -30.64
CA SER A 69 -21.30 -14.69 -31.49
C SER A 69 -21.64 -14.51 -32.98
N GLY A 70 -20.74 -14.94 -33.86
CA GLY A 70 -20.93 -14.89 -35.33
C GLY A 70 -19.91 -14.02 -36.05
N ALA A 71 -20.29 -13.43 -37.19
CA ALA A 71 -19.38 -12.75 -38.13
C ALA A 71 -18.67 -11.50 -37.56
N GLN A 72 -19.19 -10.92 -36.47
CA GLN A 72 -18.62 -9.74 -35.79
C GLN A 72 -18.20 -10.02 -34.33
N GLY A 73 -18.28 -11.28 -33.89
CA GLY A 73 -17.94 -11.69 -32.53
C GLY A 73 -16.50 -12.13 -32.34
N THR A 74 -16.00 -12.02 -31.11
CA THR A 74 -14.68 -12.56 -30.77
C THR A 74 -14.63 -14.09 -30.94
N TYR A 75 -15.71 -14.79 -30.59
CA TYR A 75 -15.79 -16.26 -30.67
C TYR A 75 -17.13 -16.72 -31.26
N LYS A 76 -17.10 -17.84 -32.01
CA LYS A 76 -18.28 -18.37 -32.74
C LYS A 76 -19.15 -19.30 -31.89
N SER A 77 -18.60 -19.91 -30.85
CA SER A 77 -19.30 -20.74 -29.88
C SER A 77 -18.55 -20.73 -28.55
N LYS A 78 -19.15 -21.31 -27.51
CA LYS A 78 -18.52 -21.44 -26.19
C LYS A 78 -17.28 -22.31 -26.25
N GLU A 79 -17.34 -23.42 -27.00
CA GLU A 79 -16.25 -24.39 -27.16
C GLU A 79 -15.07 -23.79 -27.95
N ALA A 80 -15.33 -22.77 -28.77
CA ALA A 80 -14.28 -22.02 -29.47
C ALA A 80 -13.65 -20.91 -28.62
N THR A 81 -14.20 -20.64 -27.43
CA THR A 81 -13.67 -19.67 -26.47
C THR A 81 -12.62 -20.37 -25.59
N PRO A 82 -11.44 -19.74 -25.32
CA PRO A 82 -10.47 -20.28 -24.38
C PRO A 82 -11.12 -20.64 -23.03
N ASP A 83 -10.70 -21.74 -22.42
CA ASP A 83 -11.33 -22.27 -21.19
C ASP A 83 -11.44 -21.22 -20.08
N GLU A 84 -10.43 -20.37 -19.92
CA GLU A 84 -10.41 -19.28 -18.93
C GLU A 84 -11.48 -18.21 -19.17
N LEU A 85 -11.97 -18.09 -20.41
CA LEU A 85 -12.95 -17.10 -20.83
C LEU A 85 -14.37 -17.67 -20.98
N GLN A 86 -14.53 -18.99 -21.06
CA GLN A 86 -15.83 -19.64 -21.14
C GLN A 86 -16.81 -19.27 -20.01
N PRO A 87 -16.38 -18.99 -18.75
CA PRO A 87 -17.29 -18.52 -17.71
C PRO A 87 -17.99 -17.20 -18.03
N TYR A 88 -17.46 -16.40 -18.97
CA TYR A 88 -18.05 -15.11 -19.37
C TYR A 88 -19.07 -15.25 -20.51
N TRP A 89 -19.08 -16.38 -21.24
CA TRP A 89 -19.96 -16.61 -22.39
C TRP A 89 -21.45 -16.39 -22.05
N ASP A 90 -21.88 -16.89 -20.89
CA ASP A 90 -23.29 -16.87 -20.45
C ASP A 90 -23.63 -15.71 -19.49
N LYS A 91 -22.70 -14.78 -19.24
CA LYS A 91 -22.91 -13.66 -18.30
C LYS A 91 -23.66 -12.46 -18.91
N GLY A 92 -23.96 -12.49 -20.20
CA GLY A 92 -24.52 -11.35 -20.94
C GLY A 92 -23.48 -10.28 -21.26
N THR A 93 -23.88 -9.25 -22.01
CA THR A 93 -23.00 -8.19 -22.53
C THR A 93 -22.42 -7.26 -21.46
N ALA A 94 -23.02 -7.24 -20.27
CA ALA A 94 -22.49 -6.59 -19.09
C ALA A 94 -22.94 -7.33 -17.82
N TYR A 95 -22.09 -7.39 -16.79
CA TYR A 95 -22.37 -8.14 -15.57
C TYR A 95 -21.77 -7.50 -14.32
N LYS A 96 -22.36 -7.78 -13.16
CA LYS A 96 -21.81 -7.38 -11.87
C LYS A 96 -20.66 -8.30 -11.47
N THR A 97 -19.56 -7.71 -11.01
CA THR A 97 -18.39 -8.44 -10.50
C THR A 97 -17.69 -7.63 -9.43
N ALA A 98 -16.84 -8.30 -8.66
CA ALA A 98 -15.87 -7.61 -7.82
C ALA A 98 -14.70 -7.13 -8.68
N TYR A 99 -14.28 -5.88 -8.47
CA TYR A 99 -13.08 -5.31 -9.06
C TYR A 99 -11.90 -5.51 -8.13
N ASN A 100 -10.79 -6.01 -8.69
CA ASN A 100 -9.55 -6.26 -7.96
C ASN A 100 -8.42 -5.41 -8.53
N ASP A 101 -7.41 -5.15 -7.69
CA ASP A 101 -6.23 -4.35 -7.97
C ASP A 101 -6.55 -2.95 -8.53
N VAL A 102 -7.64 -2.37 -8.06
CA VAL A 102 -8.09 -1.03 -8.50
C VAL A 102 -7.21 0.03 -7.86
N LEU A 103 -6.55 0.86 -8.68
CA LEU A 103 -5.78 2.01 -8.20
C LEU A 103 -6.72 3.03 -7.55
N ILE A 104 -6.53 3.30 -6.26
CA ILE A 104 -7.36 4.24 -5.48
C ILE A 104 -6.62 5.51 -5.06
N ALA A 105 -5.29 5.48 -5.01
CA ALA A 105 -4.43 6.63 -4.71
C ALA A 105 -3.02 6.41 -5.26
N SER A 106 -2.27 7.49 -5.48
CA SER A 106 -0.85 7.41 -5.84
C SER A 106 -0.07 8.64 -5.36
N SER A 107 1.25 8.58 -5.47
CA SER A 107 2.16 9.69 -5.21
C SER A 107 2.10 10.79 -6.28
N PHE A 108 1.23 10.68 -7.29
CA PHE A 108 1.06 11.70 -8.31
C PHE A 108 0.11 12.79 -7.85
N VAL A 109 0.56 14.03 -8.01
CA VAL A 109 -0.26 15.24 -7.88
C VAL A 109 -0.22 15.98 -9.20
N SER A 110 -1.37 16.18 -9.84
CA SER A 110 -1.48 16.89 -11.12
C SER A 110 -0.51 16.39 -12.20
N LYS A 111 -0.44 15.05 -12.38
CA LYS A 111 0.45 14.35 -13.34
C LYS A 111 1.94 14.35 -12.99
N THR A 112 2.35 14.90 -11.84
CA THR A 112 3.74 14.87 -11.39
C THR A 112 3.87 13.95 -10.18
N ASN A 113 4.79 12.99 -10.24
CA ASN A 113 5.17 12.18 -9.08
C ASN A 113 5.82 13.07 -8.01
N LYS A 114 5.40 12.92 -6.75
CA LYS A 114 5.91 13.67 -5.61
C LYS A 114 6.70 12.82 -4.62
N ALA A 115 6.71 11.50 -4.80
CA ALA A 115 7.60 10.64 -4.03
C ALA A 115 9.04 10.82 -4.53
N THR A 116 9.99 10.78 -3.60
CA THR A 116 11.42 10.89 -3.87
C THR A 116 12.13 9.66 -3.36
N LEU A 117 13.27 9.36 -3.95
CA LEU A 117 14.14 8.27 -3.54
C LEU A 117 15.56 8.82 -3.42
N PRO A 118 16.27 8.61 -2.30
CA PRO A 118 17.70 8.87 -2.26
C PRO A 118 18.44 8.09 -3.36
N THR A 119 19.52 8.65 -3.89
CA THR A 119 20.39 7.95 -4.85
C THR A 119 20.77 6.57 -4.30
N LEU A 120 20.60 5.53 -5.12
CA LEU A 120 20.94 4.18 -4.74
C LEU A 120 22.44 4.04 -4.58
N VAL A 121 22.84 3.22 -3.61
CA VAL A 121 24.23 2.83 -3.37
C VAL A 121 24.35 1.33 -3.61
N GLU A 122 25.35 0.94 -4.38
CA GLU A 122 25.66 -0.46 -4.64
C GLU A 122 25.94 -1.23 -3.34
N ASN A 123 25.31 -2.40 -3.20
CA ASN A 123 25.27 -3.24 -2.00
C ASN A 123 24.76 -2.50 -0.75
N GLY A 124 23.96 -1.45 -0.95
CA GLY A 124 23.39 -0.61 0.09
C GLY A 124 21.88 -0.73 0.18
N ILE A 125 21.34 -0.21 1.29
CA ILE A 125 19.91 -0.08 1.51
C ILE A 125 19.57 1.41 1.64
N VAL A 126 18.59 1.87 0.87
CA VAL A 126 18.00 3.19 1.04
C VAL A 126 16.54 3.07 1.48
N ASN A 127 16.11 3.99 2.34
CA ASN A 127 14.74 4.04 2.82
C ASN A 127 14.07 5.32 2.35
N THR A 128 12.77 5.24 2.08
CA THR A 128 11.94 6.39 1.73
C THR A 128 10.52 6.18 2.20
N GLU A 129 9.79 7.27 2.39
CA GLU A 129 8.41 7.27 2.85
C GLU A 129 7.55 8.23 2.04
N TYR A 130 6.25 7.96 2.02
CA TYR A 130 5.28 8.83 1.39
C TYR A 130 3.89 8.63 2.02
N THR A 131 3.16 9.73 2.22
CA THR A 131 1.79 9.69 2.73
C THR A 131 0.78 9.81 1.59
N LEU A 132 -0.03 8.77 1.41
CA LEU A 132 -1.10 8.69 0.41
C LEU A 132 -2.42 9.10 1.05
N LYS A 133 -3.21 9.93 0.35
CA LYS A 133 -4.57 10.28 0.77
C LYS A 133 -5.54 9.23 0.26
N MET A 134 -6.40 8.70 1.14
CA MET A 134 -7.47 7.81 0.75
C MET A 134 -8.52 8.55 -0.09
N PRO A 135 -9.24 7.86 -1.00
CA PRO A 135 -10.26 8.49 -1.83
C PRO A 135 -11.39 9.08 -0.99
N THR A 136 -11.89 10.25 -1.42
CA THR A 136 -12.94 10.99 -0.71
C THR A 136 -14.33 10.82 -1.32
N LYS A 137 -14.43 10.27 -2.55
CA LYS A 137 -15.71 10.06 -3.24
C LYS A 137 -16.54 9.02 -2.50
N VAL A 138 -17.76 9.40 -2.10
CA VAL A 138 -18.67 8.58 -1.28
C VAL A 138 -18.83 7.15 -1.80
N ALA A 139 -19.19 6.99 -3.09
CA ALA A 139 -19.38 5.66 -3.69
C ALA A 139 -18.14 4.75 -3.59
N LEU A 140 -16.93 5.32 -3.64
CA LEU A 140 -15.70 4.53 -3.50
C LEU A 140 -15.40 4.24 -2.03
N LYS A 141 -15.67 5.18 -1.11
CA LYS A 141 -15.55 4.94 0.34
C LYS A 141 -16.47 3.81 0.81
N GLU A 142 -17.70 3.76 0.32
CA GLU A 142 -18.67 2.72 0.67
C GLU A 142 -18.30 1.35 0.11
N ALA A 143 -17.69 1.31 -1.08
CA ALA A 143 -17.25 0.05 -1.70
C ALA A 143 -15.92 -0.47 -1.13
N LEU A 144 -15.13 0.38 -0.46
CA LEU A 144 -13.82 0.03 0.08
C LEU A 144 -13.93 -0.92 1.27
N LYS A 145 -13.10 -1.96 1.23
CA LYS A 145 -12.87 -2.88 2.33
C LYS A 145 -11.45 -2.60 2.83
N LEU A 146 -11.31 -1.96 4.00
CA LEU A 146 -10.01 -1.53 4.51
C LEU A 146 -9.02 -2.69 4.64
N ASP A 147 -9.55 -3.86 4.96
CA ASP A 147 -8.83 -5.12 5.09
C ASP A 147 -8.41 -5.72 3.73
N GLN A 148 -8.76 -5.08 2.61
CA GLN A 148 -8.41 -5.43 1.23
C GLN A 148 -7.68 -4.28 0.51
N VAL A 149 -7.08 -3.34 1.27
CA VAL A 149 -6.23 -2.28 0.72
C VAL A 149 -4.77 -2.72 0.77
N TYR A 150 -4.05 -2.44 -0.31
CA TYR A 150 -2.64 -2.76 -0.47
C TYR A 150 -1.86 -1.52 -0.88
N VAL A 151 -0.64 -1.40 -0.37
CA VAL A 151 0.34 -0.42 -0.85
C VAL A 151 1.30 -1.10 -1.82
N VAL A 152 1.64 -0.40 -2.89
CA VAL A 152 2.63 -0.81 -3.89
C VAL A 152 3.69 0.28 -3.98
N ALA A 153 4.96 -0.12 -3.87
CA ALA A 153 6.09 0.74 -4.19
C ALA A 153 6.76 0.20 -5.46
N MET A 154 6.90 1.03 -6.49
CA MET A 154 7.53 0.66 -7.76
C MET A 154 8.81 1.47 -7.92
N LEU A 155 9.94 0.79 -8.16
CA LEU A 155 11.23 1.38 -8.47
C LEU A 155 11.38 1.49 -9.99
N LEU A 156 11.76 2.66 -10.50
CA LEU A 156 11.84 2.94 -11.93
C LEU A 156 13.21 3.47 -12.30
N ASP A 157 13.74 2.98 -13.42
CA ASP A 157 14.86 3.64 -14.08
C ASP A 157 14.40 5.00 -14.61
N LYS A 158 15.11 6.05 -14.19
CA LYS A 158 14.71 7.44 -14.45
C LYS A 158 14.80 7.82 -15.92
N THR A 159 15.69 7.18 -16.67
CA THR A 159 15.94 7.50 -18.08
C THR A 159 14.90 6.85 -18.99
N SER A 160 14.64 5.56 -18.80
CA SER A 160 13.75 4.77 -19.66
C SER A 160 12.31 4.71 -19.14
N GLY A 161 12.07 5.04 -17.87
CA GLY A 161 10.78 4.89 -17.20
C GLY A 161 10.36 3.44 -16.97
N LYS A 162 11.27 2.47 -17.16
CA LYS A 162 10.98 1.05 -16.92
C LYS A 162 10.93 0.77 -15.43
N ILE A 163 9.97 -0.07 -15.02
CA ILE A 163 9.92 -0.62 -13.67
C ILE A 163 11.03 -1.67 -13.54
N ILE A 164 11.92 -1.46 -12.57
CA ILE A 164 13.04 -2.34 -12.27
C ILE A 164 12.62 -3.44 -11.29
N ASN A 165 11.91 -3.03 -10.24
CA ASN A 165 11.28 -3.95 -9.30
C ASN A 165 10.13 -3.25 -8.56
N ALA A 166 9.31 -4.02 -7.84
CA ALA A 166 8.23 -3.49 -7.02
C ALA A 166 8.00 -4.34 -5.77
N GLY A 167 7.59 -3.67 -4.69
CA GLY A 167 7.09 -4.30 -3.48
C GLY A 167 5.57 -4.09 -3.38
N LYS A 168 4.85 -5.08 -2.86
CA LYS A 168 3.42 -4.96 -2.49
C LYS A 168 3.21 -5.51 -1.10
N ALA A 169 2.48 -4.77 -0.27
CA ALA A 169 2.07 -5.22 1.06
C ALA A 169 0.63 -4.82 1.35
N ARG A 170 -0.05 -5.62 2.16
CA ARG A 170 -1.37 -5.25 2.69
C ARG A 170 -1.21 -4.09 3.66
N VAL A 171 -2.09 -3.09 3.56
CA VAL A 171 -2.11 -1.99 4.52
C VAL A 171 -2.66 -2.53 5.85
N THR A 172 -1.95 -2.24 6.93
CA THR A 172 -2.32 -2.66 8.27
C THR A 172 -2.89 -1.47 9.05
N GLY A 173 -3.70 -1.74 10.07
CA GLY A 173 -4.13 -0.69 11.00
C GLY A 173 -2.92 -0.14 11.75
N SER A 174 -3.01 1.10 12.26
CA SER A 174 -1.98 1.59 13.17
C SER A 174 -1.93 0.68 14.40
N THR A 175 -0.85 -0.06 14.57
CA THR A 175 -0.48 -0.46 15.92
C THR A 175 -0.21 0.84 16.66
N GLY A 176 -0.81 1.08 17.83
CA GLY A 176 -0.60 2.28 18.64
C GLY A 176 0.83 2.40 19.22
N ILE A 177 1.82 1.90 18.49
CA ILE A 177 3.25 1.95 18.74
C ILE A 177 3.80 2.77 17.57
N GLU A 178 4.03 4.06 17.82
CA GLU A 178 4.88 4.86 16.95
C GLU A 178 6.33 4.43 17.20
N ASP A 179 7.08 4.17 16.13
CA ASP A 179 8.53 4.03 16.24
C ASP A 179 9.10 5.35 16.78
N VAL A 180 9.89 5.25 17.85
CA VAL A 180 10.59 6.41 18.43
C VAL A 180 11.63 6.87 17.43
N THR A 181 11.30 7.91 16.66
CA THR A 181 12.30 8.71 15.96
C THR A 181 13.20 9.34 17.03
N THR A 182 14.48 8.98 17.02
CA THR A 182 15.49 9.56 17.90
C THR A 182 15.63 11.06 17.61
N GLY A 183 14.84 11.88 18.31
CA GLY A 183 14.85 13.32 18.22
C GLY A 183 14.85 13.94 19.61
N THR A 184 16.01 14.48 20.02
CA THR A 184 16.28 15.26 21.24
C THR A 184 16.08 14.55 22.59
N GLU A 185 16.93 14.86 23.58
CA GLU A 185 16.81 14.34 24.94
C GLU A 185 15.52 14.86 25.60
N ALA A 186 14.42 14.13 25.42
CA ALA A 186 13.17 14.42 26.08
C ALA A 186 13.33 14.29 27.60
N THR A 187 12.85 15.29 28.33
CA THR A 187 12.90 15.33 29.80
C THR A 187 11.60 14.77 30.38
N VAL A 188 11.65 14.26 31.61
CA VAL A 188 10.47 13.75 32.30
C VAL A 188 9.65 14.92 32.83
N VAL A 189 8.41 15.09 32.35
CA VAL A 189 7.49 16.16 32.81
C VAL A 189 6.52 15.68 33.88
N ALA A 190 6.22 14.39 33.94
CA ALA A 190 5.43 13.79 35.01
C ALA A 190 5.73 12.29 35.16
N ARG A 191 5.46 11.73 36.33
CA ARG A 191 5.67 10.32 36.66
C ARG A 191 4.44 9.78 37.36
N TYR A 192 4.03 8.58 36.98
CA TYR A 192 2.85 7.90 37.53
C TYR A 192 3.18 6.49 37.97
N THR A 193 2.46 5.99 38.96
CA THR A 193 2.42 4.55 39.28
C THR A 193 1.54 3.80 38.29
N VAL A 194 1.60 2.47 38.29
CA VAL A 194 0.70 1.62 37.47
C VAL A 194 -0.79 1.84 37.75
N ASN A 195 -1.13 2.36 38.93
CA ASN A 195 -2.50 2.69 39.33
C ASN A 195 -2.92 4.11 38.89
N GLY A 196 -2.11 4.80 38.10
CA GLY A 196 -2.41 6.14 37.59
C GLY A 196 -2.18 7.29 38.58
N VAL A 197 -1.60 7.03 39.75
CA VAL A 197 -1.28 8.07 40.74
C VAL A 197 0.01 8.79 40.36
N GLN A 198 -0.03 10.13 40.26
CA GLN A 198 1.16 10.95 40.01
C GLN A 198 2.09 10.96 41.23
N VAL A 199 3.39 10.81 40.99
CA VAL A 199 4.44 10.80 42.02
C VAL A 199 5.57 11.75 41.65
N SER A 200 6.16 12.42 42.64
CA SER A 200 7.24 13.40 42.43
C SER A 200 8.63 12.78 42.35
N ALA A 201 8.79 11.52 42.80
CA ALA A 201 10.06 10.79 42.80
C ALA A 201 9.86 9.34 42.30
N PRO A 202 10.92 8.65 41.85
CA PRO A 202 10.86 7.23 41.51
C PRO A 202 10.37 6.38 42.68
N VAL A 203 9.35 5.55 42.45
CA VAL A 203 8.82 4.60 43.44
C VAL A 203 9.23 3.19 43.02
N LYS A 204 9.54 2.31 43.98
CA LYS A 204 9.83 0.90 43.68
C LYS A 204 8.70 0.25 42.88
N GLY A 205 9.04 -0.48 41.82
CA GLY A 205 8.10 -1.06 40.86
C GLY A 205 8.04 -0.30 39.53
N VAL A 206 6.98 -0.55 38.76
CA VAL A 206 6.82 0.05 37.42
C VAL A 206 6.31 1.48 37.54
N ASN A 207 7.05 2.40 36.91
CA ASN A 207 6.73 3.81 36.79
C ASN A 207 6.41 4.13 35.33
N ILE A 208 5.40 4.95 35.09
CA ILE A 208 5.01 5.45 33.78
C ILE A 208 5.46 6.92 33.69
N LEU A 209 6.40 7.23 32.80
CA LEU A 209 6.97 8.55 32.61
C LEU A 209 6.26 9.25 31.45
N LYS A 210 5.71 10.43 31.69
CA LYS A 210 5.30 11.34 30.63
C LYS A 210 6.51 12.20 30.25
N MET A 211 6.86 12.19 28.97
CA MET A 211 8.02 12.88 28.43
C MET A 211 7.61 14.22 27.81
N SER A 212 8.56 15.17 27.72
CA SER A 212 8.33 16.51 27.15
C SER A 212 8.00 16.49 25.66
N ASP A 213 8.39 15.43 24.95
CA ASP A 213 8.12 15.19 23.53
C ASP A 213 6.72 14.58 23.29
N GLY A 214 5.90 14.43 24.34
CA GLY A 214 4.57 13.81 24.27
C GLY A 214 4.57 12.29 24.38
N THR A 215 5.74 11.63 24.36
CA THR A 215 5.85 10.18 24.51
C THR A 215 5.64 9.73 25.95
N THR A 216 5.41 8.42 26.13
CA THR A 216 5.32 7.78 27.45
C THR A 216 6.31 6.62 27.55
N ARG A 217 7.08 6.54 28.64
CA ARG A 217 8.07 5.47 28.88
C ARG A 217 7.74 4.66 30.13
N LYS A 218 7.83 3.32 30.07
CA LYS A 218 7.68 2.45 31.25
C LYS A 218 9.07 2.11 31.82
N VAL A 219 9.29 2.44 33.09
CA VAL A 219 10.58 2.23 33.78
C VAL A 219 10.39 1.40 35.03
N LEU A 220 11.15 0.32 35.17
CA LEU A 220 11.19 -0.50 36.38
C LEU A 220 12.24 0.06 37.35
N VAL A 221 11.81 0.43 38.55
CA VAL A 221 12.68 0.88 39.65
C VAL A 221 12.80 -0.27 40.65
N LYS A 222 14.02 -0.74 40.91
CA LYS A 222 14.29 -1.88 41.80
C LYS A 222 14.29 -1.48 43.29
#